data_AF-A0A1Q6PM46-F1
#
_entry.id   AF-A0A1Q6PM46-F1
#
_cell.length_a   1.000
_cell.length_b   1.000
_cell.length_c   1.000
_cell.angle_alpha   90.00
_cell.angle_beta   90.00
_cell.angle_gamma   90.00
#
_symmetry.space_group_name_H-M   'P 1'
#
loop_
_entity.id
_entity.type
_entity.pdbx_description
1 polymer ?
#
loop_
_entity_poly.entity_id
_entity_poly.type
_entity_poly.pdbx_seq_one_letter_code
_entity_poly.pdbx_strand_id
1 'polypeptide(L)'
;MDKDPFKEYIKQSEPNKRDKGYAWHTAIGLQAVDGLKTSKYLIDTAIKNIEGDISIDEAQELLNTYYEENPKADTEDRTEEADKVAVRIAKILSEKAFSFTPNEYISIHKKLFAGIYGHAGKLRDYNITKKEWVLNGATVLYGSASELRATLDYDFAEEKKFSYKNLSMEEIIHHLAIFISRLWQIHVFGEGNTRTTAVFFIKYLRTLGFDVTNDIFAENAWYFRNALVRANYNDLKNGVHETTEYLELFLR
;
A
#
# COMPACT_ATOMS: atom_id res chain seq x y z
N MET A 1 -5.10 -6.25 -25.82
CA MET A 1 -3.78 -6.06 -25.19
C MET A 1 -3.70 -4.59 -24.81
N ASP A 2 -4.15 -4.24 -23.61
CA ASP A 2 -3.92 -2.89 -23.09
C ASP A 2 -2.45 -2.77 -22.75
N LYS A 3 -1.73 -1.93 -23.51
CA LYS A 3 -0.37 -1.55 -23.15
C LYS A 3 -0.48 -0.65 -21.93
N ASP A 4 0.17 -1.03 -20.85
CA ASP A 4 0.32 -0.18 -19.67
C ASP A 4 0.96 1.16 -20.10
N PRO A 5 0.23 2.29 -19.95
CA PRO A 5 0.67 3.59 -20.45
C PRO A 5 1.92 4.11 -19.74
N PHE A 6 2.28 3.54 -18.59
CA PHE A 6 3.44 3.97 -17.80
C PHE A 6 4.74 3.25 -18.18
N LYS A 7 4.68 2.14 -18.94
CA LYS A 7 5.87 1.34 -19.30
C LYS A 7 6.90 2.11 -20.11
N GLU A 8 6.47 3.08 -20.92
CA GLU A 8 7.38 3.92 -21.70
C GLU A 8 8.08 4.96 -20.83
N TYR A 9 7.40 5.50 -19.81
CA TYR A 9 7.96 6.46 -18.85
C TYR A 9 8.98 5.85 -17.90
N ILE A 10 8.73 4.61 -17.47
CA ILE A 10 9.66 3.85 -16.62
C ILE A 10 11.01 3.62 -17.31
N LYS A 11 11.03 3.59 -18.65
CA LYS A 11 12.23 3.40 -19.47
C LYS A 11 12.94 4.72 -19.84
N GLN A 12 12.41 5.88 -19.45
CA GLN A 12 13.01 7.17 -19.80
C GLN A 12 14.29 7.45 -19.00
N SER A 13 15.21 8.19 -19.64
CA SER A 13 16.47 8.61 -19.04
C SER A 13 16.36 9.83 -18.13
N GLU A 14 15.28 10.61 -18.23
CA GLU A 14 15.04 11.78 -17.37
C GLU A 14 14.61 11.34 -15.96
N PRO A 15 15.42 11.55 -14.91
CA PRO A 15 15.14 11.01 -13.59
C PRO A 15 13.79 11.46 -13.02
N ASN A 16 13.42 12.73 -13.24
CA ASN A 16 12.17 13.28 -12.72
C ASN A 16 10.93 12.63 -13.36
N LYS A 17 10.93 12.40 -14.68
CA LYS A 17 9.81 11.73 -15.37
C LYS A 17 9.73 10.27 -14.99
N ARG A 18 10.88 9.61 -14.87
CA ARG A 18 10.98 8.22 -14.43
C ARG A 18 10.42 8.03 -13.01
N ASP A 19 10.83 8.87 -12.06
CA ASP A 19 10.40 8.78 -10.66
C ASP A 19 8.88 9.06 -10.52
N LYS A 20 8.35 10.03 -11.27
CA LYS A 20 6.90 10.27 -11.35
C LYS A 20 6.15 9.10 -11.99
N GLY A 21 6.69 8.56 -13.08
CA GLY A 21 6.15 7.38 -13.75
C GLY A 21 6.04 6.19 -12.80
N TYR A 22 7.10 5.94 -12.02
CA TYR A 22 7.10 4.93 -10.96
C TYR A 22 6.06 5.21 -9.88
N ALA A 23 5.93 6.45 -9.40
CA ALA A 23 4.96 6.81 -8.37
C ALA A 23 3.52 6.56 -8.85
N TRP A 24 3.18 6.98 -10.07
CA TRP A 24 1.86 6.79 -10.66
C TRP A 24 1.54 5.34 -10.98
N HIS A 25 2.50 4.61 -11.55
CA HIS A 25 2.31 3.19 -11.88
C HIS A 25 1.99 2.36 -10.62
N THR A 26 2.75 2.54 -9.54
CA THR A 26 2.43 1.91 -8.24
C THR A 26 1.10 2.37 -7.68
N ALA A 27 0.84 3.67 -7.70
CA ALA A 27 -0.38 4.23 -7.15
C ALA A 27 -1.64 3.64 -7.77
N ILE A 28 -1.63 3.47 -9.10
CA ILE A 28 -2.73 2.90 -9.87
C ILE A 28 -2.82 1.39 -9.65
N GLY A 29 -1.70 0.67 -9.74
CA GLY A 29 -1.68 -0.77 -9.55
C GLY A 29 -2.14 -1.22 -8.15
N LEU A 30 -1.80 -0.44 -7.11
CA LEU A 30 -2.25 -0.72 -5.74
C LEU A 30 -3.77 -0.64 -5.54
N GLN A 31 -4.53 -0.03 -6.45
CA GLN A 31 -6.00 -0.04 -6.35
C GLN A 31 -6.57 -1.44 -6.58
N ALA A 32 -5.87 -2.28 -7.35
CA ALA A 32 -6.27 -3.65 -7.61
C ALA A 32 -6.37 -4.49 -6.32
N VAL A 33 -5.65 -4.13 -5.24
CA VAL A 33 -5.75 -4.80 -3.92
C VAL A 33 -7.20 -5.02 -3.47
N ASP A 34 -8.06 -4.03 -3.70
CA ASP A 34 -9.49 -4.07 -3.33
C ASP A 34 -10.40 -4.36 -4.54
N GLY A 35 -9.82 -4.89 -5.64
CA GLY A 35 -10.51 -5.17 -6.89
C GLY A 35 -10.93 -3.91 -7.66
N LEU A 36 -10.43 -2.74 -7.26
CA LEU A 36 -10.82 -1.46 -7.86
C LEU A 36 -10.10 -1.21 -9.17
N LYS A 37 -10.76 -0.46 -10.05
CA LYS A 37 -10.20 0.03 -11.31
C LYS A 37 -10.23 1.54 -11.31
N THR A 38 -9.16 2.13 -11.85
CA THR A 38 -9.08 3.58 -12.01
C THR A 38 -9.76 4.02 -13.30
N SER A 39 -10.18 5.28 -13.34
CA SER A 39 -10.80 5.85 -14.54
C SER A 39 -9.76 6.21 -15.60
N LYS A 40 -10.22 6.36 -16.84
CA LYS A 40 -9.42 6.96 -17.91
C LYS A 40 -9.00 8.40 -17.57
N TYR A 41 -9.85 9.16 -16.89
CA TYR A 41 -9.56 10.54 -16.50
C TYR A 41 -8.33 10.61 -15.57
N LEU A 42 -8.19 9.67 -14.64
CA LEU A 42 -6.97 9.55 -13.82
C LEU A 42 -5.74 9.28 -14.69
N ILE A 43 -5.82 8.35 -15.64
CA ILE A 43 -4.69 8.00 -16.51
C ILE A 43 -4.22 9.24 -17.28
N ASP A 44 -5.15 9.96 -17.91
CA ASP A 44 -4.85 11.18 -18.67
C ASP A 44 -4.26 12.27 -17.75
N THR A 45 -4.75 12.38 -16.52
CA THR A 45 -4.22 13.33 -15.51
C THR A 45 -2.82 12.95 -15.04
N ALA A 46 -2.56 11.66 -14.83
CA ALA A 46 -1.25 11.14 -14.45
C ALA A 46 -0.21 11.43 -15.53
N ILE A 47 -0.56 11.23 -16.82
CA ILE A 47 0.31 11.54 -17.95
C ILE A 47 0.69 13.03 -17.95
N LYS A 48 -0.28 13.94 -17.82
CA LYS A 48 0.01 15.39 -17.71
C LYS A 48 0.95 15.72 -16.56
N ASN A 49 0.79 15.05 -15.41
CA ASN A 49 1.69 15.26 -14.27
C ASN A 49 3.10 14.74 -14.53
N ILE A 50 3.24 13.57 -15.17
CA ILE A 50 4.53 12.98 -15.55
C ILE A 50 5.25 13.88 -16.55
N GLU A 51 4.55 14.39 -17.57
CA GLU A 51 5.11 15.32 -18.56
C GLU A 51 5.50 16.68 -17.97
N GLY A 52 4.91 17.05 -16.84
CA GLY A 52 5.18 18.32 -16.17
C GLY A 52 4.22 19.44 -16.57
N ASP A 53 3.16 19.13 -17.29
CA ASP A 53 2.10 20.08 -17.66
C ASP A 53 1.31 20.56 -16.43
N ILE A 54 1.21 19.71 -15.40
CA ILE A 54 0.58 20.01 -14.12
C ILE A 54 1.43 19.49 -12.95
N SER A 55 1.36 20.17 -11.82
CA SER A 55 1.86 19.69 -10.53
C SER A 55 0.99 18.57 -9.97
N ILE A 56 1.50 17.87 -8.95
CA ILE A 56 0.73 16.80 -8.29
C ILE A 56 -0.45 17.35 -7.48
N ASP A 57 -0.34 18.60 -7.01
CA ASP A 57 -1.42 19.29 -6.31
C ASP A 57 -2.53 19.68 -7.28
N GLU A 58 -2.18 20.21 -8.46
CA GLU A 58 -3.15 20.48 -9.53
C GLU A 58 -3.83 19.20 -10.02
N ALA A 59 -3.10 18.09 -10.16
CA ALA A 59 -3.68 16.79 -10.49
C ALA A 59 -4.73 16.34 -9.45
N GLN A 60 -4.47 16.57 -8.17
CA GLN A 60 -5.40 16.25 -7.09
C GLN A 60 -6.65 17.14 -7.15
N GLU A 61 -6.49 18.45 -7.36
CA GLU A 61 -7.63 19.37 -7.46
C GLU A 61 -8.49 19.08 -8.69
N LEU A 62 -7.89 18.79 -9.85
CA LEU A 62 -8.62 18.38 -11.05
C LEU A 62 -9.51 17.15 -10.80
N LEU A 63 -9.00 16.15 -10.08
CA LEU A 63 -9.79 14.98 -9.69
C LEU A 63 -10.91 15.31 -8.70
N ASN A 64 -10.65 16.20 -7.73
CA ASN A 64 -11.70 16.64 -6.80
C ASN A 64 -12.84 17.31 -7.55
N THR A 65 -12.54 18.30 -8.40
CA THR A 65 -13.53 19.01 -9.21
C THR A 65 -14.26 18.08 -10.16
N TYR A 66 -13.57 17.15 -10.84
CA TYR A 66 -14.19 16.18 -11.73
C TYR A 66 -15.30 15.37 -11.03
N TYR A 67 -15.05 14.89 -9.82
CA TYR A 67 -16.03 14.10 -9.06
C TYR A 67 -17.10 14.94 -8.35
N GLU A 68 -16.83 16.22 -8.07
CA GLU A 68 -17.85 17.17 -7.61
C GLU A 68 -18.86 17.49 -8.73
N GLU A 69 -18.38 17.68 -9.97
CA GLU A 69 -19.21 17.97 -11.14
C GLU A 69 -19.89 16.72 -11.71
N ASN A 70 -19.30 15.54 -11.50
CA ASN A 70 -19.80 14.25 -11.97
C ASN A 70 -20.02 13.30 -10.78
N PRO A 71 -20.99 13.59 -9.90
CA PRO A 71 -21.26 12.76 -8.73
C PRO A 71 -21.70 11.37 -9.19
N LYS A 72 -21.22 10.34 -8.47
CA LYS A 72 -21.55 8.95 -8.79
C LYS A 72 -23.06 8.70 -8.73
N ALA A 73 -23.58 8.03 -9.76
CA ALA A 73 -24.97 7.59 -9.80
C ALA A 73 -25.19 6.31 -8.97
N ASP A 74 -24.16 5.46 -8.90
CA ASP A 74 -24.17 4.20 -8.17
C ASP A 74 -23.30 4.32 -6.92
N THR A 75 -23.86 3.96 -5.77
CA THR A 75 -23.15 3.96 -4.50
C THR A 75 -22.08 2.87 -4.43
N GLU A 76 -22.24 1.76 -5.16
CA GLU A 76 -21.29 0.66 -5.24
C GLU A 76 -20.08 0.99 -6.11
N ASP A 77 -20.18 2.01 -6.98
CA ASP A 77 -19.04 2.49 -7.75
C ASP A 77 -18.01 3.16 -6.83
N ARG A 78 -16.84 2.54 -6.78
CA ARG A 78 -15.66 2.95 -5.99
C ARG A 78 -14.53 3.48 -6.88
N THR A 79 -14.81 3.83 -8.14
CA THR A 79 -13.82 4.44 -9.05
C THR A 79 -13.30 5.76 -8.50
N GLU A 80 -14.16 6.59 -7.89
CA GLU A 80 -13.72 7.84 -7.21
C GLU A 80 -12.70 7.56 -6.11
N GLU A 81 -12.92 6.54 -5.29
CA GLU A 81 -11.96 6.12 -4.29
C GLU A 81 -10.64 5.71 -4.95
N ALA A 82 -10.70 4.86 -5.98
CA ALA A 82 -9.51 4.37 -6.66
C ALA A 82 -8.66 5.54 -7.19
N ASP A 83 -9.31 6.51 -7.84
CA ASP A 83 -8.64 7.66 -8.46
C ASP A 83 -8.07 8.63 -7.43
N LYS A 84 -8.88 9.04 -6.44
CA LYS A 84 -8.44 9.96 -5.39
C LYS A 84 -7.34 9.33 -4.53
N VAL A 85 -7.45 8.04 -4.19
CA VAL A 85 -6.41 7.35 -3.43
C VAL A 85 -5.14 7.20 -4.28
N ALA A 86 -5.23 6.88 -5.57
CA ALA A 86 -4.06 6.79 -6.44
C ALA A 86 -3.27 8.11 -6.51
N VAL A 87 -3.91 9.26 -6.77
CA VAL A 87 -3.17 10.54 -6.79
C VAL A 87 -2.49 10.83 -5.45
N ARG A 88 -3.13 10.46 -4.32
CA ARG A 88 -2.55 10.64 -2.97
C ARG A 88 -1.39 9.68 -2.72
N ILE A 89 -1.45 8.43 -3.21
CA ILE A 89 -0.31 7.52 -3.19
C ILE A 89 0.84 8.11 -4.00
N ALA A 90 0.60 8.55 -5.23
CA ALA A 90 1.63 9.11 -6.11
C ALA A 90 2.30 10.33 -5.46
N LYS A 91 1.50 11.21 -4.83
CA LYS A 91 1.98 12.35 -4.04
C LYS A 91 2.87 11.91 -2.88
N ILE A 92 2.38 11.03 -2.01
CA ILE A 92 3.17 10.53 -0.87
C ILE A 92 4.45 9.87 -1.36
N LEU A 93 4.41 9.05 -2.41
CA LEU A 93 5.58 8.36 -2.96
C LEU A 93 6.62 9.34 -3.54
N SER A 94 6.19 10.51 -4.02
CA SER A 94 7.07 11.57 -4.53
C SER A 94 7.70 12.44 -3.42
N GLU A 95 7.17 12.41 -2.19
CA GLU A 95 7.74 13.15 -1.05
C GLU A 95 9.07 12.53 -0.58
N LYS A 96 10.09 13.34 -0.29
CA LYS A 96 11.36 12.84 0.28
C LYS A 96 11.30 12.64 1.80
N ALA A 97 10.42 13.37 2.48
CA ALA A 97 10.27 13.27 3.93
C ALA A 97 9.59 11.95 4.31
N PHE A 98 10.12 11.29 5.33
CA PHE A 98 9.54 10.10 5.94
C PHE A 98 10.07 9.94 7.36
N SER A 99 9.23 9.46 8.27
CA SER A 99 9.63 9.13 9.65
C SER A 99 9.19 7.72 9.98
N PHE A 100 10.13 6.84 10.34
CA PHE A 100 9.80 5.49 10.77
C PHE A 100 9.15 5.51 12.16
N THR A 101 7.84 5.76 12.21
CA THR A 101 7.05 5.86 13.46
C THR A 101 5.62 5.35 13.27
N PRO A 102 4.96 4.89 14.34
CA PRO A 102 3.53 4.55 14.33
C PRO A 102 2.64 5.69 13.83
N ASN A 103 2.98 6.94 14.19
CA ASN A 103 2.20 8.11 13.78
C ASN A 103 2.34 8.39 12.26
N GLU A 104 3.49 8.10 11.65
CA GLU A 104 3.63 8.20 10.20
C GLU A 104 2.75 7.18 9.49
N TYR A 105 2.68 5.94 9.99
CA TYR A 105 1.78 4.91 9.46
C TYR A 105 0.31 5.34 9.49
N ILE A 106 -0.13 5.90 10.62
CA ILE A 106 -1.49 6.45 10.80
C ILE A 106 -1.72 7.67 9.90
N SER A 107 -0.71 8.54 9.76
CA SER A 107 -0.73 9.73 8.91
C SER A 107 -0.87 9.37 7.44
N ILE A 108 -0.16 8.34 6.95
CA ILE A 108 -0.31 7.82 5.59
C ILE A 108 -1.76 7.40 5.37
N HIS A 109 -2.34 6.59 6.25
CA HIS A 109 -3.75 6.21 6.13
C HIS A 109 -4.68 7.44 6.10
N LYS A 110 -4.46 8.43 6.98
CA LYS A 110 -5.24 9.67 6.99
C LYS A 110 -5.16 10.39 5.64
N LYS A 111 -3.94 10.58 5.12
CA LYS A 111 -3.69 11.26 3.84
C LYS A 111 -4.36 10.53 2.68
N LEU A 112 -4.23 9.20 2.63
CA LEU A 112 -4.81 8.39 1.55
C LEU A 112 -6.33 8.45 1.53
N PHE A 113 -6.98 8.35 2.69
CA PHE A 113 -8.43 8.11 2.77
C PHE A 113 -9.26 9.29 3.28
N ALA A 114 -8.67 10.48 3.46
CA ALA A 114 -9.39 11.69 3.87
C ALA A 114 -10.57 11.98 2.92
N GLY A 115 -11.77 12.17 3.48
CA GLY A 115 -13.00 12.39 2.71
C GLY A 115 -13.55 11.15 1.99
N ILE A 116 -12.81 10.03 1.95
CA ILE A 116 -13.29 8.74 1.44
C ILE A 116 -13.87 7.93 2.59
N TYR A 117 -13.15 7.83 3.70
CA TYR A 117 -13.60 7.15 4.91
C TYR A 117 -13.76 8.15 6.06
N GLY A 118 -14.90 8.13 6.76
CA GLY A 118 -15.13 8.95 7.96
C GLY A 118 -14.18 8.64 9.12
N HIS A 119 -13.48 7.50 9.05
CA HIS A 119 -12.50 7.04 10.03
C HIS A 119 -11.04 7.12 9.53
N ALA A 120 -10.76 7.88 8.47
CA ALA A 120 -9.41 8.01 7.93
C ALA A 120 -8.40 8.45 9.01
N GLY A 121 -7.39 7.62 9.27
CA GLY A 121 -6.35 7.88 10.27
C GLY A 121 -6.77 7.59 11.72
N LYS A 122 -7.92 6.93 11.93
CA LYS A 122 -8.36 6.48 13.24
C LYS A 122 -8.16 4.98 13.36
N LEU A 123 -7.57 4.56 14.48
CA LEU A 123 -7.56 3.16 14.87
C LEU A 123 -9.00 2.70 15.09
N ARG A 124 -9.33 1.48 14.66
CA ARG A 124 -10.65 0.90 14.93
C ARG A 124 -10.82 0.62 16.42
N ASP A 125 -12.05 0.76 16.92
CA ASP A 125 -12.45 0.50 18.30
C ASP A 125 -13.27 -0.80 18.43
N TYR A 126 -13.31 -1.61 17.38
CA TYR A 126 -14.01 -2.90 17.32
C TYR A 126 -13.11 -4.01 16.76
N ASN A 127 -13.43 -5.26 17.10
CA ASN A 127 -12.76 -6.43 16.54
C ASN A 127 -13.31 -6.78 15.16
N ILE A 128 -12.46 -7.34 14.31
CA ILE A 128 -12.81 -7.71 12.94
C ILE A 128 -12.59 -9.20 12.70
N THR A 129 -13.33 -9.72 11.73
CA THR A 129 -13.13 -11.05 11.17
C THR A 129 -13.34 -10.94 9.67
N LYS A 130 -12.38 -11.41 8.88
CA LYS A 130 -12.44 -11.34 7.42
C LYS A 130 -12.23 -12.74 6.85
N LYS A 131 -13.19 -13.19 6.03
CA LYS A 131 -13.03 -14.45 5.31
C LYS A 131 -12.03 -14.25 4.19
N GLU A 132 -11.01 -15.07 4.21
CA GLU A 132 -9.90 -15.03 3.27
C GLU A 132 -10.07 -16.10 2.21
N TRP A 133 -10.29 -15.69 0.96
CA TRP A 133 -10.52 -16.61 -0.15
C TRP A 133 -9.32 -17.53 -0.41
N VAL A 134 -8.09 -17.01 -0.25
CA VAL A 134 -6.85 -17.80 -0.33
C VAL A 134 -6.71 -18.82 0.80
N LEU A 135 -7.50 -18.68 1.86
CA LEU A 135 -7.58 -19.63 2.98
C LEU A 135 -8.89 -20.43 2.94
N ASN A 136 -9.53 -20.55 1.78
CA ASN A 136 -10.80 -21.24 1.59
C ASN A 136 -11.90 -20.75 2.57
N GLY A 137 -11.94 -19.45 2.83
CA GLY A 137 -12.90 -18.81 3.71
C GLY A 137 -12.54 -18.80 5.20
N ALA A 138 -11.38 -19.35 5.60
CA ALA A 138 -10.84 -19.15 6.95
C ALA A 138 -10.43 -17.69 7.17
N THR A 139 -10.13 -17.32 8.42
CA THR A 139 -9.73 -15.95 8.79
C THR A 139 -8.34 -15.95 9.40
N VAL A 140 -7.59 -14.89 9.15
CA VAL A 140 -6.45 -14.51 9.98
C VAL A 140 -6.98 -13.99 11.32
N LEU A 141 -6.20 -14.18 12.39
CA LEU A 141 -6.45 -13.54 13.67
C LEU A 141 -5.83 -12.13 13.64
N TYR A 142 -6.69 -11.11 13.67
CA TYR A 142 -6.27 -9.71 13.71
C TYR A 142 -6.15 -9.20 15.14
N GLY A 143 -5.41 -8.10 15.33
CA GLY A 143 -5.23 -7.47 16.65
C GLY A 143 -6.55 -7.15 17.36
N SER A 144 -6.61 -7.31 18.67
CA SER A 144 -7.79 -6.90 19.44
C SER A 144 -7.87 -5.37 19.49
N ALA A 145 -9.08 -4.82 19.43
CA ALA A 145 -9.30 -3.38 19.43
C ALA A 145 -8.67 -2.65 20.62
N SER A 146 -8.64 -3.28 21.79
CA SER A 146 -8.06 -2.71 23.01
C SER A 146 -6.53 -2.57 22.94
N GLU A 147 -5.86 -3.42 22.15
CA GLU A 147 -4.39 -3.53 22.15
C GLU A 147 -3.75 -2.91 20.90
N LEU A 148 -4.53 -2.42 19.93
CA LEU A 148 -3.99 -1.98 18.63
C LEU A 148 -2.87 -0.98 18.74
N ARG A 149 -3.05 0.05 19.59
CA ARG A 149 -2.03 1.09 19.75
C ARG A 149 -0.75 0.53 20.38
N ALA A 150 -0.90 -0.26 21.44
CA ALA A 150 0.23 -0.86 22.15
C ALA A 150 1.00 -1.83 21.24
N THR A 151 0.29 -2.66 20.47
CA THR A 151 0.88 -3.61 19.51
C THR A 151 1.63 -2.87 18.40
N LEU A 152 1.02 -1.83 17.84
CA LEU A 152 1.66 -1.00 16.81
C LEU A 152 2.93 -0.31 17.34
N ASP A 153 2.87 0.28 18.54
CA ASP A 153 4.02 0.94 19.14
C ASP A 153 5.14 -0.09 19.46
N TYR A 154 4.78 -1.31 19.88
CA TYR A 154 5.72 -2.40 20.15
C TYR A 154 6.44 -2.86 18.88
N ASP A 155 5.72 -3.20 17.81
CA ASP A 155 6.32 -3.71 16.57
C ASP A 155 7.30 -2.70 15.94
N PHE A 156 6.95 -1.41 15.95
CA PHE A 156 7.86 -0.35 15.50
C PHE A 156 9.09 -0.21 16.41
N ALA A 157 8.93 -0.39 17.72
CA ALA A 157 10.05 -0.31 18.65
C ALA A 157 11.01 -1.49 18.48
N GLU A 158 10.51 -2.68 18.22
CA GLU A 158 11.34 -3.87 17.94
C GLU A 158 12.09 -3.71 16.62
N GLU A 159 11.42 -3.27 15.55
CA GLU A 159 12.09 -3.03 14.26
C GLU A 159 13.18 -1.96 14.37
N LYS A 160 12.94 -0.88 15.12
CA LYS A 160 13.93 0.18 15.32
C LYS A 160 15.19 -0.29 16.07
N LYS A 161 15.09 -1.34 16.88
CA LYS A 161 16.24 -1.94 17.59
C LYS A 161 16.98 -2.95 16.72
N PHE A 162 16.36 -3.45 15.66
CA PHE A 162 16.96 -4.47 14.79
C PHE A 162 18.17 -3.90 14.04
N SER A 163 19.20 -4.74 13.89
CA SER A 163 20.42 -4.37 13.16
C SER A 163 20.57 -5.21 11.91
N TYR A 164 20.55 -4.55 10.75
CA TYR A 164 20.80 -5.16 9.44
C TYR A 164 22.29 -5.46 9.18
N LYS A 165 23.18 -5.18 10.14
CA LYS A 165 24.62 -5.31 9.95
C LYS A 165 25.04 -6.78 9.89
N ASN A 166 25.92 -7.11 8.93
CA ASN A 166 26.48 -8.44 8.70
C ASN A 166 25.45 -9.53 8.32
N LEU A 167 24.25 -9.13 7.88
CA LEU A 167 23.26 -10.06 7.33
C LEU A 167 23.46 -10.21 5.82
N SER A 168 23.20 -11.41 5.32
CA SER A 168 23.01 -11.67 3.90
C SER A 168 21.70 -11.04 3.41
N MET A 169 21.59 -10.84 2.09
CA MET A 169 20.37 -10.28 1.52
C MET A 169 19.13 -11.19 1.77
N GLU A 170 19.32 -12.51 1.81
CA GLU A 170 18.22 -13.43 2.13
C GLU A 170 17.73 -13.27 3.57
N GLU A 171 18.63 -13.11 4.54
CA GLU A 171 18.26 -12.82 5.93
C GLU A 171 17.55 -11.47 6.08
N ILE A 172 17.99 -10.45 5.32
CA ILE A 172 17.34 -9.14 5.29
C ILE A 172 15.93 -9.25 4.71
N ILE A 173 15.75 -9.94 3.59
CA ILE A 173 14.44 -10.16 2.96
C ILE A 173 13.50 -10.93 3.89
N HIS A 174 13.99 -11.99 4.54
CA HIS A 174 13.22 -12.77 5.51
C HIS A 174 12.76 -11.91 6.69
N HIS A 175 13.66 -11.11 7.27
CA HIS A 175 13.33 -10.20 8.36
C HIS A 175 12.28 -9.16 7.94
N LEU A 176 12.46 -8.53 6.78
CA LEU A 176 11.50 -7.56 6.23
C LEU A 176 10.13 -8.20 5.95
N ALA A 177 10.10 -9.44 5.47
CA ALA A 177 8.87 -10.20 5.26
C ALA A 177 8.11 -10.45 6.58
N ILE A 178 8.82 -10.80 7.66
CA ILE A 178 8.22 -10.95 9.00
C ILE A 178 7.71 -9.61 9.52
N PHE A 179 8.52 -8.55 9.44
CA PHE A 179 8.13 -7.23 9.94
C PHE A 179 6.85 -6.73 9.26
N ILE A 180 6.80 -6.79 7.92
CA ILE A 180 5.65 -6.28 7.19
C ILE A 180 4.40 -7.15 7.35
N SER A 181 4.57 -8.47 7.48
CA SER A 181 3.43 -9.37 7.73
C SER A 181 2.79 -9.09 9.08
N ARG A 182 3.60 -8.90 10.13
CA ARG A 182 3.12 -8.60 11.49
C ARG A 182 2.44 -7.23 11.55
N LEU A 183 3.07 -6.20 10.97
CA LEU A 183 2.49 -4.86 10.89
C LEU A 183 1.12 -4.87 10.22
N TRP A 184 0.97 -5.64 9.13
CA TRP A 184 -0.32 -5.82 8.46
C TRP A 184 -1.33 -6.59 9.32
N GLN A 185 -0.90 -7.65 10.02
CA GLN A 185 -1.76 -8.48 10.86
C GLN A 185 -2.43 -7.71 12.01
N ILE A 186 -1.77 -6.67 12.54
CA ILE A 186 -2.41 -5.79 13.54
C ILE A 186 -3.74 -5.25 12.98
N HIS A 187 -3.75 -4.93 11.67
CA HIS A 187 -4.92 -4.52 10.90
C HIS A 187 -5.67 -3.39 11.61
N VAL A 188 -4.93 -2.31 11.90
CA VAL A 188 -5.30 -1.25 12.84
C VAL A 188 -6.47 -0.37 12.38
N PHE A 189 -6.77 -0.34 11.07
CA PHE A 189 -7.84 0.48 10.51
C PHE A 189 -9.07 -0.38 10.14
N GLY A 190 -10.23 0.24 10.00
CA GLY A 190 -11.45 -0.45 9.52
C GLY A 190 -11.30 -0.97 8.09
N GLU A 191 -10.82 -0.11 7.18
CA GLU A 191 -10.50 -0.44 5.79
C GLU A 191 -9.19 0.23 5.35
N GLY A 192 -8.63 -0.14 4.19
CA GLY A 192 -7.44 0.54 3.65
C GLY A 192 -6.08 0.11 4.23
N ASN A 193 -6.05 -0.95 5.05
CA ASN A 193 -4.83 -1.45 5.68
C ASN A 193 -3.75 -1.82 4.65
N THR A 194 -4.04 -2.70 3.69
CA THR A 194 -3.04 -3.20 2.73
C THR A 194 -2.42 -2.08 1.88
N ARG A 195 -3.21 -1.11 1.39
CA ARG A 195 -2.69 0.03 0.63
C ARG A 195 -1.81 0.93 1.51
N THR A 196 -2.20 1.16 2.76
CA THR A 196 -1.37 1.90 3.73
C THR A 196 -0.06 1.16 4.02
N THR A 197 -0.12 -0.15 4.26
CA THR A 197 1.04 -1.04 4.48
C THR A 197 2.01 -0.97 3.31
N ALA A 198 1.53 -1.10 2.07
CA ALA A 198 2.37 -1.02 0.88
C ALA A 198 3.09 0.33 0.77
N VAL A 199 2.37 1.44 0.91
CA VAL A 199 2.96 2.79 0.80
C VAL A 199 4.00 3.04 1.89
N PHE A 200 3.69 2.68 3.14
CA PHE A 200 4.63 2.76 4.24
C PHE A 200 5.88 1.93 3.98
N PHE A 201 5.71 0.71 3.49
CA PHE A 201 6.82 -0.21 3.27
C PHE A 201 7.74 0.25 2.14
N ILE A 202 7.18 0.73 1.03
CA ILE A 202 7.97 1.34 -0.05
C ILE A 202 8.81 2.50 0.48
N LYS A 203 8.22 3.37 1.31
CA LYS A 203 8.94 4.48 1.95
C LYS A 203 10.04 3.98 2.88
N TYR A 204 9.75 2.96 3.69
CA TYR A 204 10.70 2.38 4.63
C TYR A 204 11.89 1.72 3.92
N LEU A 205 11.65 0.89 2.90
CA LEU A 205 12.68 0.25 2.08
C LEU A 205 13.63 1.29 1.46
N ARG A 206 13.10 2.41 0.97
CA ARG A 206 13.94 3.51 0.45
C ARG A 206 14.86 4.11 1.52
N THR A 207 14.45 4.15 2.79
CA THR A 207 15.34 4.60 3.88
C THR A 207 16.48 3.62 4.17
N LEU A 208 16.28 2.34 3.85
CA LEU A 208 17.31 1.30 3.96
C LEU A 208 18.22 1.25 2.73
N GLY A 209 17.98 2.11 1.71
CA GLY A 209 18.80 2.20 0.50
C GLY A 209 18.38 1.28 -0.64
N PHE A 210 17.22 0.61 -0.54
CA PHE A 210 16.68 -0.17 -1.65
C PHE A 210 16.15 0.74 -2.76
N ASP A 211 16.55 0.46 -4.00
CA ASP A 211 15.88 0.98 -5.19
C ASP A 211 14.65 0.11 -5.46
N VAL A 212 13.55 0.42 -4.77
CA VAL A 212 12.30 -0.31 -4.93
C VAL A 212 11.79 -0.02 -6.33
N THR A 213 12.03 -0.94 -7.26
CA THR A 213 11.35 -0.91 -8.54
C THR A 213 9.87 -1.08 -8.24
N ASN A 214 9.14 -0.03 -8.57
CA ASN A 214 7.76 0.19 -8.16
C ASN A 214 6.77 -0.73 -8.93
N ASP A 215 7.30 -1.53 -9.85
CA ASP A 215 6.62 -2.52 -10.69
C ASP A 215 6.08 -3.70 -9.87
N ILE A 216 6.82 -4.20 -8.87
CA ILE A 216 6.34 -5.36 -8.08
C ILE A 216 5.01 -5.05 -7.36
N PHE A 217 4.87 -3.85 -6.77
CA PHE A 217 3.64 -3.43 -6.09
C PHE A 217 2.53 -3.06 -7.07
N ALA A 218 2.89 -2.54 -8.25
CA ALA A 218 1.93 -2.16 -9.27
C ALA A 218 1.32 -3.37 -9.98
N GLU A 219 2.16 -4.31 -10.41
CA GLU A 219 1.77 -5.46 -11.22
C GLU A 219 1.28 -6.64 -10.37
N ASN A 220 1.74 -6.75 -9.10
CA ASN A 220 1.49 -7.92 -8.25
C ASN A 220 0.75 -7.56 -6.94
N ALA A 221 -0.10 -6.52 -6.96
CA ALA A 221 -0.88 -6.06 -5.81
C ALA A 221 -1.70 -7.18 -5.11
N TRP A 222 -2.36 -8.06 -5.88
CA TRP A 222 -3.07 -9.22 -5.34
C TRP A 222 -2.14 -10.24 -4.70
N TYR A 223 -1.00 -10.49 -5.33
CA TYR A 223 -0.02 -11.41 -4.79
C TYR A 223 0.51 -10.91 -3.44
N PHE A 224 0.90 -9.64 -3.35
CA PHE A 224 1.34 -9.02 -2.09
C PHE A 224 0.29 -9.18 -0.99
N ARG A 225 -0.97 -8.84 -1.28
CA ARG A 225 -2.09 -8.98 -0.34
C ARG A 225 -2.28 -10.41 0.13
N ASN A 226 -2.19 -11.38 -0.77
CA ASN A 226 -2.39 -12.80 -0.45
C ASN A 226 -1.19 -13.39 0.31
N ALA A 227 0.03 -12.94 -0.01
CA ALA A 227 1.23 -13.32 0.70
C ALA A 227 1.20 -12.84 2.16
N LEU A 228 0.71 -11.61 2.42
CA LEU A 228 0.47 -11.09 3.77
C LEU A 228 -0.53 -11.95 4.56
N VAL A 229 -1.63 -12.37 3.92
CA VAL A 229 -2.61 -13.27 4.54
C VAL A 229 -1.98 -14.61 4.91
N ARG A 230 -1.25 -15.22 3.97
CA ARG A 230 -0.65 -16.54 4.17
C ARG A 230 0.44 -16.54 5.25
N ALA A 231 1.19 -15.45 5.35
CA ALA A 231 2.22 -15.25 6.38
C ALA A 231 1.67 -15.12 7.80
N ASN A 232 0.35 -14.99 7.97
CA ASN A 232 -0.29 -14.78 9.26
C ASN A 232 -1.35 -15.84 9.62
N TYR A 233 -1.30 -17.00 8.97
CA TYR A 233 -2.28 -18.07 9.18
C TYR A 233 -1.66 -19.38 9.62
N ASN A 234 -2.20 -19.93 10.70
CA ASN A 234 -1.91 -21.26 11.22
C ASN A 234 -3.21 -22.07 11.35
N ASP A 235 -3.13 -23.35 11.01
CA ASP A 235 -4.11 -24.38 11.36
C ASP A 235 -3.35 -25.66 11.70
N LEU A 236 -2.78 -25.66 12.91
CA LEU A 236 -1.90 -26.72 13.39
C LEU A 236 -2.60 -28.08 13.43
N LYS A 237 -3.93 -28.11 13.63
CA LYS A 237 -4.72 -29.34 13.60
C LYS A 237 -4.65 -30.01 12.24
N ASN A 238 -4.60 -29.22 11.17
CA ASN A 238 -4.50 -29.69 9.78
C ASN A 238 -3.08 -29.59 9.21
N GLY A 239 -2.06 -29.36 10.05
CA GLY A 239 -0.66 -29.27 9.63
C GLY A 239 -0.30 -28.02 8.84
N VAL A 240 -1.13 -26.96 8.92
CA VAL A 240 -0.84 -25.68 8.26
C VAL A 240 -0.10 -24.77 9.23
N HIS A 241 1.10 -24.35 8.84
CA HIS A 241 1.93 -23.41 9.58
C HIS A 241 2.03 -22.09 8.82
N GLU A 242 2.14 -20.96 9.51
CA GLU A 242 2.46 -19.68 8.87
C GLU A 242 3.77 -19.78 8.06
N THR A 243 3.85 -19.05 6.94
CA THR A 243 5.06 -19.02 6.10
C THR A 243 5.22 -17.67 5.41
N THR A 244 6.43 -17.13 5.46
CA THR A 244 6.83 -15.91 4.76
C THR A 244 7.32 -16.17 3.33
N GLU A 245 7.44 -17.42 2.90
CA GLU A 245 7.98 -17.81 1.59
C GLU A 245 7.44 -16.98 0.42
N TYR A 246 6.12 -16.75 0.39
CA TYR A 246 5.50 -15.97 -0.67
C TYR A 246 5.85 -14.48 -0.59
N LEU A 247 5.97 -13.91 0.62
CA LEU A 247 6.42 -12.52 0.79
C LEU A 247 7.89 -12.37 0.45
N GLU A 248 8.72 -13.35 0.79
CA GLU A 248 10.13 -13.36 0.42
C GLU A 248 10.28 -13.46 -1.10
N LEU A 249 9.47 -14.28 -1.78
CA LEU A 249 9.43 -14.33 -3.24
C LEU A 249 8.97 -13.00 -3.86
N PHE A 250 8.05 -12.28 -3.21
CA PHE A 250 7.66 -10.94 -3.65
C PHE A 250 8.78 -9.90 -3.52
N LEU A 251 9.67 -10.09 -2.53
CA LEU A 251 10.73 -9.15 -2.16
C LEU A 251 12.07 -9.40 -2.86
N ARG A 252 12.23 -10.54 -3.53
CA ARG A 252 13.42 -10.92 -4.31
C ARG A 252 13.37 -10.30 -5.70
#